data_AF-A0A7Y2GPV2-F1
#
_entry.id   AF-A0A7Y2GPV2-F1
#
_cell.length_a   1.000
_cell.length_b   1.000
_cell.length_c   1.000
_cell.angle_alpha   90.00
_cell.angle_beta   90.00
_cell.angle_gamma   90.00
#
_symmetry.space_group_name_H-M   'P 1'
#
loop_
_entity.id
_entity.type
_entity.pdbx_description
1 polymer ?
#
loop_
_entity_poly.entity_id
_entity_poly.type
_entity_poly.pdbx_seq_one_letter_code
_entity_poly.pdbx_strand_id
1 'polypeptide(L)'
;YGVALVSEGVFHIMPDSELKHCGINFTYDDHGHPELGNVSKSHIFNMLVQARLKELGITIKSRPVELGYELRCCRPIGFDLTLCTLLGLGVKKMFDEGISGCIVTANSKGEVTPLFLTDLQDKDGKIAPRLVEIDSEFARLCFQNLHYLEEADYDNAQVYLKNPGEYDFNKILTEP
;
A
#
# COMPACT_ATOMS: atom_id res chain seq x y z
N TYR A 1 -0.22 7.48 -21.59
CA TYR A 1 0.65 6.58 -20.82
C TYR A 1 0.39 6.82 -19.35
N GLY A 2 0.38 5.79 -18.52
CA GLY A 2 0.08 5.91 -17.09
C GLY A 2 0.74 4.78 -16.31
N VAL A 3 0.81 4.94 -14.99
CA VAL A 3 1.37 3.96 -14.06
C VAL A 3 0.37 3.76 -12.94
N ALA A 4 0.05 2.51 -12.64
CA ALA A 4 -0.69 2.14 -11.43
C ALA A 4 0.32 1.59 -10.42
N LEU A 5 0.37 2.20 -9.24
CA LEU A 5 1.20 1.75 -8.12
C LEU A 5 0.29 1.02 -7.13
N VAL A 6 0.66 -0.22 -6.80
CA VAL A 6 -0.10 -1.06 -5.87
C VAL A 6 0.87 -1.57 -4.81
N SER A 7 0.55 -1.34 -3.54
CA SER A 7 1.35 -1.85 -2.43
C SER A 7 1.19 -3.37 -2.31
N GLU A 8 2.28 -4.08 -2.00
CA GLU A 8 2.26 -5.52 -1.76
C GLU A 8 1.20 -5.95 -0.73
N GLY A 9 0.96 -5.11 0.28
CA GLY A 9 0.03 -5.41 1.37
C GLY A 9 -1.44 -5.55 0.97
N VAL A 10 -1.81 -5.20 -0.27
CA VAL A 10 -3.20 -5.28 -0.76
C VAL A 10 -3.77 -6.71 -0.70
N PHE A 11 -2.93 -7.73 -0.86
CA PHE A 11 -3.38 -9.12 -0.81
C PHE A 11 -3.74 -9.59 0.60
N HIS A 12 -3.24 -8.92 1.64
CA HIS A 12 -3.57 -9.26 3.02
C HIS A 12 -4.94 -8.72 3.47
N ILE A 13 -5.53 -7.81 2.68
CA ILE A 13 -6.82 -7.19 2.96
C ILE A 13 -7.93 -7.64 2.00
N MET A 14 -7.58 -8.38 0.94
CA MET A 14 -8.57 -8.94 0.03
C MET A 14 -9.30 -10.13 0.67
N PRO A 15 -10.63 -10.20 0.58
CA PRO A 15 -11.38 -11.35 1.05
C PRO A 15 -11.10 -12.58 0.18
N ASP A 16 -11.16 -13.77 0.78
CA ASP A 16 -10.92 -15.05 0.09
C ASP A 16 -11.83 -15.27 -1.13
N SER A 17 -13.03 -14.67 -1.13
CA SER A 17 -13.96 -14.69 -2.26
C SER A 17 -13.37 -14.01 -3.49
N GLU A 18 -12.77 -12.83 -3.34
CA GLU A 18 -12.11 -12.12 -4.44
C GLU A 18 -10.90 -12.87 -4.95
N LEU A 19 -10.08 -13.42 -4.04
CA LEU A 19 -8.92 -14.23 -4.41
C LEU A 19 -9.31 -15.45 -5.25
N LYS A 20 -10.41 -16.12 -4.91
CA LYS A 20 -10.96 -17.25 -5.69
C LYS A 20 -11.52 -16.80 -7.05
N HIS A 21 -12.19 -15.65 -7.12
CA HIS A 21 -12.70 -15.10 -8.38
C HIS A 21 -11.60 -14.68 -9.35
N CYS A 22 -10.41 -14.35 -8.85
CA CYS A 22 -9.25 -14.04 -9.69
C CYS A 22 -8.76 -15.25 -10.51
N GLY A 23 -9.23 -16.47 -10.24
CA GLY A 23 -8.89 -17.68 -10.99
C GLY A 23 -7.44 -18.13 -10.81
N ILE A 24 -6.79 -17.69 -9.72
CA ILE A 24 -5.39 -18.00 -9.41
C ILE A 24 -5.39 -19.17 -8.43
N ASN A 25 -4.70 -20.26 -8.79
CA ASN A 25 -4.44 -21.34 -7.85
C ASN A 25 -3.33 -20.91 -6.90
N PHE A 26 -3.69 -20.40 -5.72
CA PHE A 26 -2.74 -20.20 -4.63
C PHE A 26 -2.32 -21.54 -4.05
N THR A 27 -1.02 -21.72 -3.78
CA THR A 27 -0.58 -22.73 -2.80
C THR A 27 -0.93 -22.20 -1.41
N TYR A 28 -1.26 -23.08 -0.47
CA TYR A 28 -1.63 -22.71 0.90
C TYR A 28 -0.61 -23.31 1.86
N ASP A 29 -0.27 -22.58 2.92
CA ASP A 29 0.60 -23.07 3.99
C ASP A 29 -0.14 -24.09 4.88
N ASP A 30 0.59 -24.69 5.82
CA ASP A 30 0.06 -25.69 6.78
C ASP A 30 -1.04 -25.14 7.70
N HIS A 31 -1.28 -23.83 7.70
CA HIS A 31 -2.30 -23.14 8.49
C HIS A 31 -3.49 -22.67 7.64
N GLY A 32 -3.50 -22.97 6.33
CA GLY A 32 -4.58 -22.60 5.42
C GLY A 32 -4.51 -21.16 4.91
N HIS A 33 -3.37 -20.48 5.05
CA HIS A 33 -3.16 -19.16 4.45
C HIS A 33 -2.54 -19.29 3.05
N PRO A 34 -2.96 -18.48 2.06
CA PRO A 34 -2.37 -18.52 0.73
C PRO A 34 -0.89 -18.07 0.77
N GLU A 35 0.00 -18.87 0.18
CA GLU A 35 1.43 -18.59 -0.01
C GLU A 35 1.65 -17.57 -1.13
N LEU A 36 1.32 -16.32 -0.84
CA LEU A 36 1.44 -15.16 -1.74
C LEU A 36 2.90 -14.80 -2.09
N GLY A 37 3.90 -15.48 -1.52
CA GLY A 37 5.32 -15.22 -1.75
C GLY A 37 5.87 -15.85 -3.04
N ASN A 38 5.24 -16.91 -3.55
CA ASN A 38 5.73 -17.67 -4.70
C ASN A 38 5.17 -17.21 -6.06
N VAL A 39 4.24 -16.23 -6.05
CA VAL A 39 3.57 -15.75 -7.26
C VAL A 39 3.86 -14.26 -7.46
N SER A 40 4.17 -13.86 -8.70
CA SER A 40 4.36 -12.44 -9.02
C SER A 40 3.01 -11.71 -8.97
N LYS A 41 2.84 -10.92 -7.91
CA LYS A 41 1.67 -10.10 -7.63
C LYS A 41 1.41 -9.08 -8.74
N SER A 42 2.48 -8.47 -9.24
CA SER A 42 2.40 -7.50 -10.34
C SER A 42 1.88 -8.15 -11.62
N HIS A 43 2.29 -9.39 -11.90
CA HIS A 43 1.83 -10.16 -13.05
C HIS A 43 0.34 -10.47 -12.97
N ILE A 44 -0.13 -10.88 -11.79
CA ILE A 44 -1.56 -11.15 -11.52
C ILE A 44 -2.42 -9.92 -11.87
N PHE A 45 -2.12 -8.76 -11.28
CA PHE A 45 -2.89 -7.55 -11.54
C PHE A 45 -2.87 -7.17 -13.01
N ASN A 46 -1.71 -7.29 -13.66
CA ASN A 46 -1.59 -7.00 -15.07
C ASN A 46 -2.46 -7.93 -15.94
N MET A 47 -2.53 -9.23 -15.61
CA MET A 47 -3.41 -10.17 -16.32
C MET A 47 -4.89 -9.81 -16.15
N LEU A 48 -5.34 -9.53 -14.91
CA LEU A 48 -6.71 -9.17 -14.61
C LEU A 48 -7.13 -7.88 -15.33
N VAL A 49 -6.27 -6.86 -15.29
CA VAL A 49 -6.49 -5.59 -16.01
C VAL A 49 -6.56 -5.82 -17.52
N GLN A 50 -5.66 -6.62 -18.10
CA GLN A 50 -5.69 -6.91 -19.54
C GLN A 50 -6.95 -7.68 -19.95
N ALA A 51 -7.39 -8.64 -19.15
CA ALA A 51 -8.64 -9.37 -19.39
C ALA A 51 -9.83 -8.42 -19.40
N ARG A 52 -9.95 -7.55 -18.38
CA ARG A 52 -11.05 -6.58 -18.29
C ARG A 52 -11.03 -5.55 -19.42
N LEU A 53 -9.85 -5.01 -19.76
CA LEU A 53 -9.72 -4.07 -20.89
C LEU A 53 -10.12 -4.72 -22.22
N LYS A 54 -9.81 -6.00 -22.42
CA LYS A 54 -10.21 -6.75 -23.61
C LYS A 54 -11.73 -6.93 -23.70
N GLU A 55 -12.40 -7.22 -22.59
CA GLU A 55 -13.87 -7.30 -22.52
C GLU A 55 -14.53 -5.97 -22.87
N LEU A 56 -13.92 -4.86 -22.47
CA LEU A 56 -14.39 -3.50 -22.79
C LEU A 56 -14.04 -3.05 -24.21
N GLY A 57 -13.25 -3.84 -24.97
CA GLY A 57 -12.76 -3.43 -26.29
C GLY A 57 -11.71 -2.31 -26.25
N ILE A 58 -11.12 -2.03 -25.09
CA ILE A 58 -10.12 -0.98 -24.89
C ILE A 58 -8.73 -1.54 -25.19
N THR A 59 -8.07 -1.00 -26.21
CA THR A 59 -6.74 -1.48 -26.63
C THR A 59 -5.63 -0.67 -25.95
N ILE A 60 -5.18 -1.15 -24.79
CA ILE A 60 -4.02 -0.57 -24.06
C ILE A 60 -3.01 -1.68 -23.79
N LYS A 61 -1.73 -1.39 -24.03
CA LYS A 61 -0.61 -2.27 -23.64
C LYS A 61 -0.19 -1.93 -22.21
N SER A 62 -0.22 -2.90 -21.32
CA SER A 62 0.28 -2.79 -19.95
C SER A 62 1.45 -3.76 -19.74
N ARG A 63 2.34 -3.44 -18.79
CA ARG A 63 3.47 -4.29 -18.40
C ARG A 63 3.57 -4.31 -16.88
N PRO A 64 3.69 -5.50 -16.27
CA PRO A 64 3.94 -5.59 -14.84
C PRO A 64 5.37 -5.16 -14.53
N VAL A 65 5.55 -4.42 -13.45
CA VAL A 65 6.86 -4.09 -12.86
C VAL A 65 6.72 -4.30 -11.37
N GLU A 66 7.64 -5.07 -10.80
CA GLU A 66 7.71 -5.33 -9.37
C GLU A 66 8.97 -4.65 -8.84
N LEU A 67 8.81 -3.77 -7.85
CA LEU A 67 9.90 -3.00 -7.26
C LEU A 67 9.99 -3.37 -5.79
N GLY A 68 11.08 -4.02 -5.40
CA GLY A 68 11.27 -4.50 -4.04
C GLY A 68 12.73 -4.39 -3.63
N TYR A 69 13.53 -5.38 -4.00
CA TYR A 69 14.96 -5.42 -3.70
C TYR A 69 15.70 -4.18 -4.21
N GLU A 70 15.30 -3.67 -5.37
CA GLU A 70 15.87 -2.46 -5.98
C GLU A 70 15.69 -1.23 -5.10
N LEU A 71 14.56 -1.15 -4.39
CA LEU A 71 14.25 -0.05 -3.49
C LEU A 71 14.91 -0.26 -2.11
N ARG A 72 14.92 -1.50 -1.60
CA ARG A 72 15.46 -1.82 -0.26
C ARG A 72 16.99 -1.86 -0.21
N CYS A 73 17.64 -2.17 -1.33
CA CYS A 73 19.09 -2.32 -1.44
C CYS A 73 19.77 -1.14 -2.14
N CYS A 74 19.05 -0.04 -2.35
CA CYS A 74 19.64 1.18 -2.88
C CYS A 74 20.60 1.83 -1.86
N ARG A 75 21.51 2.66 -2.34
CA ARG A 75 22.40 3.41 -1.44
C ARG A 75 21.56 4.47 -0.71
N PRO A 76 21.68 4.58 0.63
CA PRO A 76 20.94 5.57 1.40
C PRO A 76 21.30 6.98 0.95
N ILE A 77 20.32 7.88 0.95
CA ILE A 77 20.55 9.29 0.65
C ILE A 77 21.09 10.05 1.88
N GLY A 78 21.50 11.31 1.71
CA GLY A 78 22.04 12.11 2.82
C GLY A 78 21.09 12.26 4.01
N PHE A 79 19.77 12.31 3.73
CA PHE A 79 18.75 12.31 4.77
C PHE A 79 18.79 11.01 5.60
N ASP A 80 18.76 9.84 4.95
CA ASP A 80 18.80 8.55 5.64
C ASP A 80 20.08 8.38 6.46
N LEU A 81 21.23 8.77 5.91
CA LEU A 81 22.51 8.72 6.63
C LEU A 81 22.48 9.56 7.91
N THR A 82 21.93 10.77 7.82
CA THR A 82 21.81 11.69 8.96
C THR A 82 20.83 11.14 10.00
N LEU A 83 19.65 10.70 9.56
CA LEU A 83 18.62 10.15 10.44
C LEU A 83 19.11 8.87 11.14
N CYS A 84 19.70 7.91 10.42
CA CYS A 84 20.23 6.68 11.00
C CYS A 84 21.38 6.93 11.97
N THR A 85 22.26 7.90 11.67
CA THR A 85 23.33 8.32 12.60
C THR A 85 22.73 8.90 13.88
N LEU A 86 21.76 9.80 13.75
CA LEU A 86 21.07 10.40 14.88
C LEU A 86 20.35 9.36 15.74
N LEU A 87 19.63 8.41 15.13
CA LEU A 87 18.97 7.32 15.83
C LEU A 87 19.99 6.43 16.56
N GLY A 88 21.13 6.12 15.94
CA GLY A 88 22.22 5.36 16.57
C GLY A 88 22.83 6.08 17.79
N LEU A 89 23.09 7.38 17.68
CA LEU A 89 23.50 8.21 18.81
C LEU A 89 22.42 8.28 19.89
N GLY A 90 21.15 8.32 19.48
CA GLY A 90 20.00 8.27 20.36
C GLY A 90 19.93 6.98 21.19
N VAL A 91 20.22 5.82 20.58
CA VAL A 91 20.33 4.55 21.31
C VAL A 91 21.39 4.64 22.41
N LYS A 92 22.57 5.19 22.09
CA LYS A 92 23.64 5.37 23.09
C LYS A 92 23.20 6.29 24.23
N LYS A 93 22.54 7.41 23.92
CA LYS A 93 21.99 8.33 24.92
C LYS A 93 21.01 7.61 25.86
N MET A 94 20.02 6.88 25.31
CA MET A 94 19.03 6.15 26.12
C MET A 94 19.70 5.11 27.02
N PHE A 95 20.70 4.40 26.50
CA PHE A 95 21.47 3.43 27.26
C PHE A 95 22.20 4.08 28.44
N ASP A 96 22.87 5.22 28.22
CA ASP A 96 23.59 5.94 29.28
C ASP A 96 22.66 6.52 30.35
N GLU A 97 21.44 6.90 29.96
CA GLU A 97 20.38 7.36 30.85
C GLU A 97 19.65 6.20 31.57
N GLY A 98 19.99 4.94 31.26
CA GLY A 98 19.36 3.75 31.85
C GLY A 98 17.93 3.50 31.37
N ILE A 99 17.53 4.09 30.25
CA ILE A 99 16.18 3.97 29.68
C ILE A 99 16.12 2.71 28.80
N SER A 100 15.13 1.85 29.06
CA SER A 100 14.90 0.59 28.34
C SER A 100 13.43 0.43 27.96
N GLY A 101 13.13 -0.52 27.06
CA GLY A 101 11.76 -0.80 26.62
C GLY A 101 11.16 0.32 25.78
N CYS A 102 11.97 1.01 24.97
CA CYS A 102 11.51 2.09 24.09
C CYS A 102 12.10 1.97 22.68
N ILE A 103 11.42 2.61 21.74
CA ILE A 103 11.90 2.90 20.39
C ILE A 103 12.53 4.30 20.42
N VAL A 104 13.73 4.44 19.88
CA VAL A 104 14.36 5.75 19.71
C VAL A 104 13.68 6.49 18.57
N THR A 105 13.20 7.69 18.85
CA THR A 105 12.56 8.56 17.85
C THR A 105 13.34 9.86 17.70
N ALA A 106 13.26 10.45 16.51
CA ALA A 106 13.81 11.77 16.23
C ALA A 106 12.77 12.62 15.51
N ASN A 107 12.62 13.88 15.92
CA ASN A 107 11.76 14.83 15.23
C ASN A 107 12.53 15.62 14.16
N SER A 108 11.84 16.49 13.42
CA SER A 108 12.43 17.31 12.35
C SER A 108 13.51 18.30 12.81
N LYS A 109 13.61 18.57 14.12
CA LYS A 109 14.68 19.41 14.70
C LYS A 109 15.92 18.59 15.10
N GLY A 110 15.86 17.27 14.98
CA GLY A 110 16.91 16.36 15.43
C GLY A 110 16.89 16.07 16.94
N GLU A 111 15.78 16.39 17.62
CA GLU A 111 15.62 16.07 19.04
C GLU A 111 15.29 14.58 19.19
N VAL A 112 16.04 13.88 20.05
CA VAL A 112 15.85 12.45 20.31
C VAL A 112 15.01 12.24 21.56
N THR A 113 13.92 11.49 21.42
CA THR A 113 12.99 11.14 22.50
C THR A 113 12.69 9.64 22.53
N PRO A 114 12.52 9.03 23.71
CA PRO A 114 12.03 7.66 23.81
C PRO A 114 10.53 7.60 23.51
N LEU A 115 10.13 6.60 22.74
CA LEU A 115 8.73 6.19 22.59
C LEU A 115 8.59 4.82 23.22
N PHE A 116 7.95 4.73 24.39
CA PHE A 116 7.90 3.48 25.14
C PHE A 116 7.01 2.45 24.45
N LEU A 117 7.43 1.18 24.48
CA LEU A 117 6.66 0.09 23.88
C LEU A 117 5.28 -0.02 24.53
N THR A 118 5.17 0.25 25.84
CA THR A 118 3.91 0.27 26.59
C THR A 118 2.91 1.29 26.07
N ASP A 119 3.37 2.37 25.42
CA ASP A 119 2.51 3.41 24.86
C ASP A 119 1.96 3.02 23.48
N LEU A 120 2.56 2.01 22.85
CA LEU A 120 2.21 1.51 21.51
C LEU A 120 1.49 0.17 21.52
N GLN A 121 1.64 -0.58 22.62
CA GLN A 121 1.06 -1.90 22.76
C GLN A 121 -0.43 -1.84 23.07
N ASP A 122 -1.19 -2.73 22.44
CA ASP A 122 -2.57 -3.01 22.83
C ASP A 122 -2.64 -3.84 24.13
N LYS A 123 -3.87 -4.17 24.54
CA LYS A 123 -4.14 -5.01 25.72
C LYS A 123 -3.47 -6.40 25.67
N ASP A 124 -3.12 -6.88 24.49
CA ASP A 124 -2.50 -8.19 24.25
C ASP A 124 -0.96 -8.06 24.07
N GLY A 125 -0.40 -6.86 24.29
CA GLY A 125 1.03 -6.58 24.19
C GLY A 125 1.53 -6.44 22.75
N LYS A 126 0.64 -6.29 21.77
CA LYS A 126 1.01 -6.19 20.34
C LYS A 126 1.03 -4.74 19.90
N ILE A 127 2.01 -4.41 19.07
CA ILE A 127 2.08 -3.11 18.39
C ILE A 127 1.32 -3.23 17.08
N ALA A 128 0.23 -2.48 16.94
CA ALA A 128 -0.55 -2.48 15.72
C ALA A 128 0.23 -1.82 14.56
N PRO A 129 0.11 -2.34 13.32
CA PRO A 129 0.61 -1.64 12.15
C PRO A 129 -0.05 -0.27 11.99
N ARG A 130 0.74 0.75 11.66
CA ARG A 130 0.21 2.09 11.35
C ARG A 130 -0.29 2.12 9.91
N LEU A 131 -1.60 2.29 9.73
CA LEU A 131 -2.21 2.47 8.42
C LEU A 131 -2.06 3.92 7.94
N VAL A 132 -2.31 4.12 6.64
CA VAL A 132 -2.40 5.45 6.05
C VAL A 132 -3.69 6.11 6.55
N GLU A 133 -3.57 7.36 7.01
CA GLU A 133 -4.72 8.18 7.41
C GLU A 133 -5.34 8.82 6.16
N ILE A 134 -6.35 8.16 5.61
CA ILE A 134 -7.02 8.58 4.36
C ILE A 134 -7.85 9.85 4.52
N ASP A 135 -8.24 10.20 5.75
CA ASP A 135 -8.97 11.42 6.05
C ASP A 135 -8.05 12.63 6.32
N SER A 136 -6.73 12.43 6.25
CA SER A 136 -5.76 13.52 6.38
C SER A 136 -5.91 14.55 5.26
N GLU A 137 -5.57 15.81 5.56
CA GLU A 137 -5.57 16.90 4.58
C GLU A 137 -4.74 16.55 3.34
N PHE A 138 -3.55 15.97 3.54
CA PHE A 138 -2.68 15.59 2.44
C PHE A 138 -3.32 14.52 1.53
N ALA A 139 -3.90 13.46 2.11
CA ALA A 139 -4.59 12.43 1.34
C ALA A 139 -5.78 13.02 0.56
N ARG A 140 -6.59 13.86 1.22
CA ARG A 140 -7.74 14.54 0.58
C ARG A 140 -7.31 15.45 -0.56
N LEU A 141 -6.23 16.22 -0.41
CA LEU A 141 -5.68 17.05 -1.47
C LEU A 141 -5.22 16.21 -2.66
N CYS A 142 -4.56 15.08 -2.43
CA CYS A 142 -4.23 14.15 -3.51
C CYS A 142 -5.50 13.70 -4.24
N PHE A 143 -6.52 13.25 -3.50
CA PHE A 143 -7.75 12.78 -4.13
C PHE A 143 -8.55 13.88 -4.86
N GLN A 144 -8.52 15.12 -4.38
CA GLN A 144 -9.20 16.23 -5.07
C GLN A 144 -8.53 16.63 -6.40
N ASN A 145 -7.28 16.23 -6.61
CA ASN A 145 -6.49 16.62 -7.79
C ASN A 145 -6.23 15.46 -8.76
N LEU A 146 -6.78 14.28 -8.49
CA LEU A 146 -6.78 13.17 -9.44
C LEU A 146 -8.07 13.22 -10.27
N HIS A 147 -7.99 12.67 -11.48
CA HIS A 147 -9.14 12.57 -12.36
C HIS A 147 -9.66 11.14 -12.32
N TYR A 148 -10.95 11.01 -12.06
CA TYR A 148 -11.65 9.74 -12.08
C TYR A 148 -12.97 9.90 -12.80
N LEU A 149 -13.61 8.78 -13.10
CA LEU A 149 -14.96 8.79 -13.61
C LEU A 149 -15.94 9.10 -12.48
N GLU A 150 -16.72 10.16 -12.64
CA GLU A 150 -17.81 10.54 -11.73
C GLU A 150 -19.14 10.59 -12.49
N GLU A 151 -20.25 10.78 -11.76
CA GLU A 151 -21.60 10.87 -12.35
C GLU A 151 -21.72 11.89 -13.49
N ALA A 152 -21.02 13.03 -13.37
CA ALA A 152 -21.01 14.08 -14.38
C ALA A 152 -20.37 13.63 -15.71
N ASP A 153 -19.52 12.60 -15.68
CA ASP A 153 -18.80 12.10 -16.86
C ASP A 153 -19.55 10.97 -17.57
N TYR A 154 -20.64 10.43 -16.99
CA TYR A 154 -21.30 9.23 -17.49
C TYR A 154 -21.72 9.35 -18.96
N ASP A 155 -22.34 10.47 -19.34
CA ASP A 155 -22.79 10.68 -20.72
C ASP A 155 -21.62 10.66 -21.72
N ASN A 156 -20.49 11.26 -21.35
CA ASN A 156 -19.27 11.25 -22.16
C ASN A 156 -18.60 9.88 -22.18
N ALA A 157 -18.65 9.15 -21.06
CA ALA A 157 -18.05 7.84 -20.90
C ALA A 157 -18.82 6.72 -21.58
N GLN A 158 -20.12 6.89 -21.88
CA GLN A 158 -20.94 5.92 -22.62
C GLN A 158 -20.36 5.54 -23.98
N VAL A 159 -19.56 6.42 -24.59
CA VAL A 159 -18.84 6.16 -25.84
C VAL A 159 -17.82 5.02 -25.68
N TYR A 160 -17.28 4.82 -24.47
CA TYR A 160 -16.24 3.84 -24.17
C TYR A 160 -16.73 2.69 -23.29
N LEU A 161 -17.73 2.93 -22.43
CA LEU A 161 -18.20 2.00 -21.41
C LEU A 161 -19.72 1.85 -21.54
N LYS A 162 -20.23 0.61 -21.62
CA LYS A 162 -21.68 0.38 -21.68
C LYS A 162 -22.40 0.86 -20.41
N ASN A 163 -21.79 0.62 -19.25
CA ASN A 163 -22.28 1.01 -17.93
C ASN A 163 -21.21 1.82 -17.18
N PRO A 164 -21.10 3.14 -17.42
CA PRO A 164 -20.08 3.97 -16.76
C PRO A 164 -20.14 3.92 -15.23
N GLY A 165 -21.34 3.77 -14.65
CA GLY A 165 -21.52 3.72 -13.19
C GLY A 165 -20.81 2.56 -12.48
N GLU A 166 -20.49 1.45 -13.17
CA GLU A 166 -19.67 0.35 -12.62
C GLU A 166 -18.21 0.77 -12.37
N TYR A 167 -17.77 1.87 -12.99
CA TYR A 167 -16.40 2.39 -12.91
C TYR A 167 -16.31 3.73 -12.18
N ASP A 168 -17.42 4.18 -11.58
CA ASP A 168 -17.44 5.39 -10.78
C ASP A 168 -16.54 5.23 -9.56
N PHE A 169 -15.60 6.14 -9.39
CA PHE A 169 -14.59 6.03 -8.34
C PHE A 169 -15.18 5.88 -6.94
N ASN A 170 -16.31 6.54 -6.68
CA ASN A 170 -16.95 6.52 -5.37
C ASN A 170 -17.82 5.27 -5.14
N LYS A 171 -18.08 4.50 -6.20
CA LYS A 171 -18.98 3.32 -6.17
C LYS A 171 -18.27 2.00 -6.50
N ILE A 172 -17.08 2.06 -7.09
CA ILE A 172 -16.38 0.89 -7.62
C ILE A 172 -15.98 -0.13 -6.53
N LEU A 173 -15.89 0.30 -5.28
CA LEU A 173 -15.58 -0.56 -4.13
C LEU A 173 -16.80 -0.90 -3.26
N THR A 174 -17.99 -0.39 -3.60
CA THR A 174 -19.23 -0.77 -2.92
C THR A 174 -19.86 -1.93 -3.68
N GLU A 175 -19.74 -3.15 -3.13
CA GLU A 175 -20.49 -4.30 -3.65
C GLU A 175 -22.00 -4.00 -3.60
N PRO A 176 -22.78 -4.40 -4.62
CA PRO A 176 -24.24 -4.35 -4.56
C PRO A 176 -24.84 -5.32 -3.54
#